data_AF-A9ZRK1-F1
#
_entry.id   AF-A9ZRK1-F1
#
_cell.length_a   1.000
_cell.length_b   1.000
_cell.length_c   1.000
_cell.angle_alpha   90.00
_cell.angle_beta   90.00
_cell.angle_gamma   90.00
#
_symmetry.space_group_name_H-M   'P 1'
#
loop_
_entity.id
_entity.type
_entity.pdbx_description
1 polymer ?
#
loop_
_entity_poly.entity_id
_entity_poly.type
_entity_poly.pdbx_seq_one_letter_code
_entity_poly.pdbx_strand_id
1 'polypeptide(L)'
;GVCGNNPNCGASAADTANFTGLIQEFRRQLDAEGAASGKHYLLTFAASAGQDKSSKIQLATVAQSLDWINLMAYDFHGGWEASGPTEHHAPLFFDTANDPHRNDPALKNFYIDLTVNTYLNAGVPANKLTMGVPF
;
A
#
# COMPACT_ATOMS: atom_id res chain seq x y z
N GLY A 1 -2.19 -7.74 -2.57
CA GLY A 1 -3.11 -8.84 -2.19
C GLY A 1 -2.29 -9.99 -1.62
N VAL A 2 -2.79 -10.62 -0.56
CA VAL A 2 -2.15 -11.63 0.32
C VAL A 2 -1.84 -12.98 -0.36
N CYS A 3 -1.80 -13.01 -1.69
CA CYS A 3 -1.77 -14.25 -2.46
C CYS A 3 -0.37 -14.69 -2.93
N GLY A 4 0.67 -13.89 -2.69
CA GLY A 4 2.01 -14.14 -3.22
C GLY A 4 1.98 -14.43 -4.74
N ASN A 5 2.63 -15.52 -5.14
CA ASN A 5 2.69 -16.00 -6.52
C ASN A 5 1.60 -17.03 -6.90
N ASN A 6 0.54 -17.19 -6.09
CA ASN A 6 -0.52 -18.16 -6.40
C ASN A 6 -1.46 -17.63 -7.50
N PRO A 7 -1.44 -18.21 -8.72
CA PRO A 7 -2.29 -17.75 -9.83
C PRO A 7 -3.77 -18.12 -9.64
N ASN A 8 -4.09 -19.01 -8.69
CA ASN A 8 -5.46 -19.44 -8.38
C ASN A 8 -6.09 -18.63 -7.25
N CYS A 9 -5.39 -17.62 -6.74
CA CYS A 9 -6.05 -16.64 -5.90
C CYS A 9 -7.02 -15.88 -6.78
N GLY A 10 -8.32 -15.97 -6.50
CA GLY A 10 -9.41 -15.44 -7.32
C GLY A 10 -9.47 -13.91 -7.38
N ALA A 11 -8.33 -13.27 -7.65
CA ALA A 11 -8.21 -11.86 -7.89
C ALA A 11 -9.03 -11.53 -9.13
N SER A 12 -9.96 -10.60 -8.97
CA SER A 12 -10.91 -10.23 -10.01
C SER A 12 -10.86 -8.73 -10.26
N ALA A 13 -11.34 -8.30 -11.43
CA ALA A 13 -11.54 -6.88 -11.70
C ALA A 13 -12.53 -6.22 -10.71
N ALA A 14 -13.37 -7.02 -10.04
CA ALA A 14 -14.29 -6.53 -9.03
C ALA A 14 -13.61 -6.17 -7.70
N ASP A 15 -12.38 -6.66 -7.44
CA ASP A 15 -11.71 -6.47 -6.14
C ASP A 15 -11.51 -4.99 -5.79
N THR A 16 -11.21 -4.15 -6.79
CA THR A 16 -11.05 -2.70 -6.60
C THR A 16 -12.33 -2.06 -6.08
N ALA A 17 -13.48 -2.40 -6.69
CA ALA A 17 -14.78 -1.86 -6.29
C ALA A 17 -15.22 -2.46 -4.94
N ASN A 18 -15.05 -3.77 -4.77
CA ASN A 18 -15.42 -4.48 -3.55
C ASN A 18 -14.63 -3.99 -2.34
N PHE A 19 -13.32 -3.80 -2.48
CA PHE A 19 -12.48 -3.25 -1.41
C PHE A 19 -12.92 -1.84 -1.02
N THR A 20 -13.19 -0.98 -2.01
CA THR A 20 -13.67 0.40 -1.76
C THR A 20 -15.00 0.38 -1.01
N GLY A 21 -15.96 -0.44 -1.47
CA GLY A 21 -17.26 -0.59 -0.81
C GLY A 21 -17.15 -1.16 0.60
N LEU A 22 -16.25 -2.13 0.81
CA LEU A 22 -16.00 -2.71 2.13
C LEU A 22 -15.49 -1.66 3.13
N ILE A 23 -14.52 -0.84 2.74
CA ILE A 23 -13.97 0.22 3.61
C ILE A 23 -15.03 1.27 3.93
N GLN A 24 -15.85 1.66 2.95
CA GLN A 24 -16.96 2.60 3.16
C GLN A 24 -18.01 2.03 4.12
N GLU A 25 -18.37 0.76 3.98
CA GLU A 25 -19.32 0.09 4.87
C GLU A 25 -18.76 -0.03 6.29
N PHE A 26 -17.48 -0.37 6.46
CA PHE A 26 -16.87 -0.37 7.78
C PHE A 26 -16.92 1.00 8.43
N ARG A 27 -16.55 2.08 7.71
CA ARG A 27 -16.64 3.45 8.25
C ARG A 27 -18.06 3.77 8.71
N ARG A 28 -19.06 3.46 7.87
CA ARG A 28 -20.48 3.68 8.19
C ARG A 28 -20.92 2.97 9.46
N GLN A 29 -20.55 1.70 9.63
CA GLN A 29 -20.91 0.90 10.80
C GLN A 29 -20.17 1.38 12.05
N LEU A 30 -18.87 1.67 11.94
CA LEU A 30 -18.07 2.20 13.04
C LEU A 30 -18.55 3.59 13.49
N ASP A 31 -19.04 4.43 12.59
CA ASP A 31 -19.65 5.71 12.93
C ASP A 31 -21.00 5.54 13.64
N ALA A 32 -21.82 4.57 13.21
CA ALA A 32 -23.09 4.27 13.87
C ALA A 32 -22.87 3.77 15.32
N GLU A 33 -21.96 2.83 15.51
CA GLU A 33 -21.56 2.34 16.84
C GLU A 33 -20.89 3.43 17.67
N GLY A 34 -20.07 4.27 17.03
CA GLY A 34 -19.42 5.40 17.65
C GLY A 34 -20.41 6.44 18.19
N ALA A 35 -21.44 6.75 17.40
CA ALA A 35 -22.52 7.65 17.81
C ALA A 35 -23.33 7.09 18.99
N ALA A 36 -23.60 5.78 19.01
CA ALA A 36 -24.31 5.12 20.10
C ALA A 36 -23.51 5.06 21.41
N SER A 37 -22.17 4.94 21.32
CA SER A 37 -21.27 4.78 22.47
C SER A 37 -20.51 6.04 22.87
N GLY A 38 -20.66 7.14 22.13
CA GLY A 38 -19.93 8.40 22.35
C GLY A 38 -18.43 8.29 22.07
N LYS A 39 -18.02 7.42 21.15
CA LYS A 39 -16.61 7.14 20.82
C LYS A 39 -16.35 7.29 19.33
N HIS A 40 -15.13 7.66 18.97
CA HIS A 40 -14.66 7.53 17.59
C HIS A 40 -13.87 6.24 17.46
N TYR A 41 -14.35 5.32 16.62
CA TYR A 41 -13.63 4.08 16.33
C TYR A 41 -12.72 4.28 15.12
N LEU A 42 -11.46 3.87 15.30
CA LEU A 42 -10.44 4.01 14.29
C LEU A 42 -10.60 2.95 13.19
N LEU A 43 -10.49 3.41 11.94
CA LEU A 43 -10.39 2.56 10.77
C LEU A 43 -9.11 2.91 10.01
N THR A 44 -8.23 1.93 9.87
CA THR A 44 -6.91 2.11 9.24
C THR A 44 -6.66 1.02 8.21
N PHE A 45 -5.68 1.26 7.33
CA PHE A 45 -5.35 0.35 6.25
C PHE A 45 -3.83 0.20 6.13
N ALA A 46 -3.32 -1.03 6.15
CA ALA A 46 -1.94 -1.33 5.79
C ALA A 46 -1.83 -1.49 4.26
N ALA A 47 -1.21 -0.51 3.60
CA ALA A 47 -1.20 -0.40 2.16
C ALA A 47 0.15 -0.80 1.56
N SER A 48 0.12 -1.45 0.39
CA SER A 48 1.34 -1.92 -0.27
C SER A 48 2.19 -0.76 -0.78
N ALA A 49 3.51 -0.90 -0.66
CA ALA A 49 4.44 0.05 -1.23
C ALA A 49 4.64 -0.09 -2.76
N GLY A 50 4.30 -1.25 -3.33
CA GLY A 50 4.42 -1.51 -4.77
C GLY A 50 3.28 -0.89 -5.59
N GLN A 51 3.65 -0.24 -6.70
CA GLN A 51 2.74 0.53 -7.57
C GLN A 51 1.79 -0.38 -8.34
N ASP A 52 2.23 -1.59 -8.66
CA ASP A 52 1.42 -2.62 -9.30
C ASP A 52 0.24 -3.09 -8.40
N LYS A 53 0.36 -2.92 -7.08
CA LYS A 53 -0.70 -3.19 -6.12
C LYS A 53 -1.49 -1.93 -5.77
N SER A 54 -0.83 -0.79 -5.53
CA SER A 54 -1.50 0.44 -5.14
C SER A 54 -2.38 1.02 -6.27
N SER A 55 -1.98 0.84 -7.54
CA SER A 55 -2.80 1.21 -8.72
C SER A 55 -4.14 0.47 -8.84
N LYS A 56 -4.31 -0.64 -8.12
CA LYS A 56 -5.56 -1.42 -8.09
C LYS A 56 -6.53 -0.95 -7.00
N ILE A 57 -6.20 0.12 -6.30
CA ILE A 57 -7.02 0.68 -5.20
C ILE A 57 -7.45 2.09 -5.58
N GLN A 58 -8.71 2.44 -5.29
CA GLN A 58 -9.20 3.82 -5.41
C GLN A 58 -8.70 4.65 -4.21
N LEU A 59 -7.41 4.96 -4.19
CA LEU A 59 -6.71 5.52 -3.02
C LEU A 59 -7.37 6.78 -2.45
N ALA A 60 -7.73 7.77 -3.29
CA ALA A 60 -8.46 8.96 -2.85
C ALA A 60 -9.78 8.61 -2.15
N THR A 61 -10.60 7.78 -2.77
CA THR A 61 -11.92 7.38 -2.25
C THR A 61 -11.78 6.61 -0.94
N VAL A 62 -10.86 5.66 -0.89
CA VAL A 62 -10.58 4.86 0.31
C VAL A 62 -10.07 5.74 1.44
N ALA A 63 -9.17 6.69 1.18
CA ALA A 63 -8.60 7.58 2.19
C ALA A 63 -9.64 8.52 2.85
N GLN A 64 -10.77 8.79 2.21
CA GLN A 64 -11.86 9.57 2.82
C GLN A 64 -12.51 8.82 3.99
N SER A 65 -12.59 7.49 3.90
CA SER A 65 -13.18 6.62 4.92
C SER A 65 -12.20 6.17 6.00
N LEU A 66 -10.90 6.41 5.83
CA LEU A 66 -9.88 5.98 6.79
C LEU A 66 -9.44 7.11 7.70
N ASP A 67 -9.03 6.77 8.92
CA ASP A 67 -8.33 7.69 9.81
C ASP A 67 -6.90 7.93 9.31
N TRP A 68 -6.17 6.86 8.99
CA TRP A 68 -4.89 6.91 8.30
C TRP A 68 -4.55 5.59 7.58
N ILE A 69 -3.49 5.64 6.78
CA ILE A 69 -2.92 4.56 6.00
C ILE A 69 -1.49 4.30 6.49
N ASN A 70 -1.18 3.05 6.81
CA ASN A 70 0.16 2.60 7.13
C ASN A 70 0.79 2.04 5.85
N LEU A 71 1.76 2.76 5.27
CA LEU A 71 2.50 2.30 4.11
C LEU A 71 3.47 1.19 4.54
N MET A 72 3.33 0.00 3.97
CA MET A 72 4.26 -1.11 4.15
C MET A 72 5.53 -0.87 3.32
N ALA A 73 6.29 0.16 3.72
CA ALA A 73 7.50 0.67 3.09
C ALA A 73 8.72 -0.23 3.37
N TYR A 74 8.56 -1.52 3.14
CA TYR A 74 9.51 -2.60 3.37
C TYR A 74 9.12 -3.80 2.48
N ASP A 75 9.92 -4.87 2.52
CA ASP A 75 9.76 -6.04 1.64
C ASP A 75 9.85 -5.68 0.14
N PHE A 76 10.67 -4.68 -0.20
CA PHE A 76 10.91 -4.30 -1.58
C PHE A 76 11.72 -5.36 -2.33
N HIS A 77 12.77 -5.88 -1.67
CA HIS A 77 13.62 -6.98 -2.14
C HIS A 77 13.83 -8.00 -1.03
N GLY A 78 14.09 -9.26 -1.37
CA GLY A 78 14.20 -10.31 -0.37
C GLY A 78 14.56 -11.68 -0.91
N GLY A 79 14.64 -12.67 0.00
CA GLY A 79 15.12 -14.02 -0.32
C GLY A 79 14.26 -14.81 -1.34
N TRP A 80 13.08 -14.31 -1.70
CA TRP A 80 12.27 -14.87 -2.79
C TRP A 80 12.88 -14.62 -4.17
N GLU A 81 13.78 -13.64 -4.32
CA GLU A 81 14.58 -13.38 -5.52
C GLU A 81 15.78 -14.34 -5.55
N ALA A 82 15.51 -15.64 -5.74
CA ALA A 82 16.51 -16.70 -5.59
C ALA A 82 17.74 -16.56 -6.51
N SER A 83 17.58 -15.91 -7.67
CA SER A 83 18.70 -15.66 -8.61
C SER A 83 19.42 -14.34 -8.32
N GLY A 84 19.00 -13.61 -7.30
CA GLY A 84 19.41 -12.24 -7.03
C GLY A 84 19.09 -11.30 -8.20
N PRO A 85 19.80 -10.16 -8.28
CA PRO A 85 20.80 -9.67 -7.33
C PRO A 85 20.21 -9.38 -5.93
N THR A 86 21.06 -9.37 -4.88
CA THR A 86 20.66 -8.88 -3.55
C THR A 86 20.56 -7.36 -3.59
N GLU A 87 19.55 -6.79 -2.93
CA GLU A 87 19.31 -5.35 -2.87
C GLU A 87 18.71 -4.93 -1.51
N HIS A 88 18.60 -3.62 -1.27
CA HIS A 88 18.04 -3.05 -0.05
C HIS A 88 16.58 -3.49 0.17
N HIS A 89 16.28 -3.94 1.40
CA HIS A 89 14.94 -4.36 1.81
C HIS A 89 13.94 -3.18 1.91
N ALA A 90 14.44 -1.98 2.25
CA ALA A 90 13.66 -0.76 2.45
C ALA A 90 14.43 0.52 2.03
N PRO A 91 14.78 0.70 0.75
CA PRO A 91 15.52 1.87 0.30
C PRO A 91 14.64 3.12 0.32
N LEU A 92 15.11 4.19 0.97
CA LEU A 92 14.36 5.45 1.02
C LEU A 92 14.24 6.11 -0.36
N PHE A 93 15.34 6.10 -1.12
CA PHE A 93 15.45 6.69 -2.45
C PHE A 93 16.04 5.69 -3.44
N PHE A 94 15.81 5.93 -4.73
CA PHE A 94 16.40 5.16 -5.83
C PHE A 94 17.89 5.47 -5.99
N ASP A 95 18.75 4.45 -6.00
CA ASP A 95 20.18 4.61 -6.31
C ASP A 95 20.42 4.54 -7.83
N THR A 96 20.39 5.70 -8.49
CA THR A 96 20.63 5.79 -9.94
C THR A 96 21.98 5.23 -10.41
N ALA A 97 22.99 5.15 -9.53
CA ALA A 97 24.34 4.71 -9.89
C ALA A 97 24.52 3.21 -9.69
N ASN A 98 24.06 2.68 -8.56
CA ASN A 98 24.41 1.32 -8.13
C ASN A 98 23.23 0.35 -8.04
N ASP A 99 21.98 0.82 -8.20
CA ASP A 99 20.83 -0.08 -8.17
C ASP A 99 21.00 -1.16 -9.27
N PRO A 100 21.00 -2.45 -8.90
CA PRO A 100 21.26 -3.54 -9.81
C PRO A 100 20.04 -3.84 -10.70
N HIS A 101 18.86 -3.36 -10.32
CA HIS A 101 17.61 -3.39 -11.06
C HIS A 101 17.33 -2.10 -11.84
N ARG A 102 18.27 -1.14 -11.93
CA ARG A 102 18.04 0.16 -12.61
C ARG A 102 17.50 0.09 -14.05
N ASN A 103 17.79 -1.01 -14.76
CA ASN A 103 17.33 -1.26 -16.13
C ASN A 103 16.12 -2.21 -16.21
N ASP A 104 15.67 -2.75 -15.07
CA ASP A 104 14.53 -3.65 -14.97
C ASP A 104 13.23 -2.84 -14.83
N PRO A 105 12.33 -2.85 -15.81
CA PRO A 105 11.10 -2.07 -15.75
C PRO A 105 10.12 -2.57 -14.68
N ALA A 106 10.22 -3.82 -14.24
CA ALA A 106 9.38 -4.40 -13.19
C ALA A 106 9.95 -4.12 -11.80
N LEU A 107 11.28 -4.12 -11.63
CA LEU A 107 11.92 -4.06 -10.32
C LEU A 107 12.52 -2.69 -9.94
N LYS A 108 12.75 -1.77 -10.89
CA LYS A 108 13.39 -0.46 -10.60
C LYS A 108 12.55 0.52 -9.75
N ASN A 109 11.27 0.22 -9.50
CA ASN A 109 10.32 1.14 -8.86
C ASN A 109 10.05 0.80 -7.38
N PHE A 110 10.93 0.04 -6.75
CA PHE A 110 10.76 -0.47 -5.40
C PHE A 110 11.58 0.35 -4.38
N TYR A 111 11.16 1.60 -4.14
CA TYR A 111 11.73 2.51 -3.12
C TYR A 111 10.68 3.45 -2.51
N ILE A 112 10.91 3.88 -1.27
CA ILE A 112 9.91 4.52 -0.41
C ILE A 112 9.46 5.89 -0.94
N ASP A 113 10.36 6.72 -1.45
CA ASP A 113 10.00 8.05 -1.98
C ASP A 113 8.96 7.96 -3.11
N LEU A 114 9.13 7.01 -4.06
CA LEU A 114 8.14 6.79 -5.11
C LEU A 114 6.82 6.28 -4.54
N THR A 115 6.85 5.39 -3.55
CA THR A 115 5.64 4.95 -2.85
C THR A 115 4.90 6.14 -2.25
N VAL A 116 5.55 6.98 -1.44
CA VAL A 116 4.91 8.13 -0.80
C VAL A 116 4.31 9.06 -1.86
N ASN A 117 5.09 9.42 -2.88
CA ASN A 117 4.64 10.28 -3.97
C ASN A 117 3.46 9.67 -4.76
N THR A 118 3.42 8.34 -4.92
CA THR A 118 2.27 7.65 -5.57
C THR A 118 0.97 7.90 -4.81
N TYR A 119 0.97 7.80 -3.47
CA TYR A 119 -0.23 8.00 -2.66
C TYR A 119 -0.63 9.49 -2.60
N LEU A 120 0.36 10.39 -2.48
CA LEU A 120 0.11 11.83 -2.51
C LEU A 120 -0.50 12.27 -3.85
N ASN A 121 0.08 11.82 -4.98
CA ASN A 121 -0.41 12.13 -6.32
C ASN A 121 -1.78 11.50 -6.60
N ALA A 122 -2.11 10.39 -5.93
CA ALA A 122 -3.44 9.79 -5.98
C ALA A 122 -4.48 10.53 -5.11
N GLY A 123 -4.10 11.62 -4.43
CA GLY A 123 -5.01 12.47 -3.65
C GLY A 123 -5.14 12.10 -2.17
N VAL A 124 -4.28 11.23 -1.64
CA VAL A 124 -4.27 10.92 -0.20
C VAL A 124 -3.64 12.09 0.57
N PRO A 125 -4.31 12.65 1.60
CA PRO A 125 -3.73 13.70 2.43
C PRO A 125 -2.47 13.23 3.15
N ALA A 126 -1.41 14.04 3.14
CA ALA A 126 -0.12 13.69 3.74
C ALA A 126 -0.23 13.36 5.25
N ASN A 127 -1.12 14.06 5.98
CA ASN A 127 -1.36 13.82 7.40
C ASN A 127 -2.09 12.50 7.69
N LYS A 128 -2.55 11.77 6.67
CA LYS A 128 -3.11 10.42 6.78
C LYS A 128 -2.12 9.34 6.38
N LEU A 129 -0.87 9.66 6.05
CA LEU A 129 0.15 8.67 5.68
C LEU A 129 1.13 8.45 6.84
N THR A 130 1.26 7.19 7.24
CA THR A 130 2.26 6.71 8.20
C THR A 130 3.24 5.79 7.47
N MET A 131 4.54 6.08 7.55
CA MET A 131 5.59 5.27 6.91
C MET A 131 6.01 4.11 7.80
N GLY A 132 5.97 2.89 7.28
CA GLY A 132 6.51 1.71 7.94
C GLY A 132 8.04 1.65 7.88
N VAL A 133 8.66 1.14 8.94
CA VAL A 133 10.11 0.92 9.05
C VAL A 133 10.36 -0.53 9.52
N PRO A 134 11.24 -1.29 8.85
CA PRO A 134 11.57 -2.66 9.28
C PRO A 134 12.52 -2.66 10.49
N PHE A 135 12.42 -3.69 11.34
CA PHE A 135 13.20 -3.86 12.59
C PHE A 135 13.92 -5.21 12.67
#